data_AF-A0A2I4BTC7-F1
#
_entry.id   AF-A0A2I4BTC7-F1
#
_cell.length_a   1.000
_cell.length_b   1.000
_cell.length_c   1.000
_cell.angle_alpha   90.00
_cell.angle_beta   90.00
_cell.angle_gamma   90.00
#
_symmetry.space_group_name_H-M   'P 1'
#
loop_
_entity.id
_entity.type
_entity.pdbx_description
1 polymer ?
#
loop_
_entity_poly.entity_id
_entity_poly.type
_entity_poly.pdbx_seq_one_letter_code
_entity_poly.pdbx_strand_id
1 'polypeptide(L)'
;MAAQRMTTMQSHQSWTDDLPLCQMCGVGTAPNCVYSPDGKGSQSHPMEDGHLRLRCEDGCFLYGVFNGYDGNRVANFATQCLTAELLLGQLNSSQTDNDVRR
;
A
#
# COMPACT_ATOMS: atom_id res chain seq x y z
N MET A 1 -22.48 -28.54 -17.77
CA MET A 1 -22.28 -27.07 -17.69
C MET A 1 -21.53 -26.78 -16.41
N ALA A 2 -20.26 -26.38 -16.50
CA ALA A 2 -19.46 -26.09 -15.32
C ALA A 2 -19.91 -24.76 -14.72
N ALA A 3 -20.31 -24.76 -13.45
CA ALA A 3 -20.66 -23.56 -12.73
C ALA A 3 -19.42 -22.65 -12.64
N GLN A 4 -19.51 -21.46 -13.22
CA GLN A 4 -18.55 -20.39 -12.98
C GLN A 4 -18.53 -20.10 -11.48
N ARG A 5 -17.42 -20.45 -10.82
CA ARG A 5 -17.12 -19.95 -9.48
C ARG A 5 -17.03 -18.43 -9.59
N MET A 6 -18.04 -17.73 -9.12
CA MET A 6 -17.94 -16.29 -8.88
C MET A 6 -16.87 -16.10 -7.81
N THR A 7 -15.67 -15.71 -8.21
CA THR A 7 -14.70 -15.10 -7.30
C THR A 7 -15.25 -13.72 -6.95
N THR A 8 -16.13 -13.68 -5.96
CA THR A 8 -16.50 -12.44 -5.28
C THR A 8 -15.28 -11.96 -4.51
N MET A 9 -14.30 -11.40 -5.22
CA MET A 9 -13.39 -10.44 -4.58
C MET A 9 -14.26 -9.22 -4.33
N GLN A 10 -14.95 -9.23 -3.18
CA GLN A 10 -15.56 -8.05 -2.61
C GLN A 10 -14.42 -7.02 -2.52
N SER A 11 -14.41 -6.07 -3.45
CA SER A 11 -13.65 -4.83 -3.30
C SER A 11 -14.28 -4.14 -2.10
N HIS A 12 -13.82 -4.49 -0.88
CA HIS A 12 -14.12 -3.69 0.28
C HIS A 12 -13.72 -2.27 -0.09
N GLN A 13 -14.69 -1.36 -0.05
CA GLN A 13 -14.44 0.06 -0.26
C GLN A 13 -13.33 0.45 0.70
N SER A 14 -12.19 0.83 0.14
CA SER A 14 -10.98 1.11 0.90
C SER A 14 -11.23 2.41 1.64
N TRP A 15 -11.39 2.30 2.97
CA TRP A 15 -11.66 3.43 3.83
C TRP A 15 -10.46 4.40 3.92
N THR A 16 -9.29 3.97 3.42
CA THR A 16 -8.09 4.82 3.26
C THR A 16 -8.11 5.70 2.02
N ASP A 17 -9.02 5.47 1.07
CA ASP A 17 -9.05 6.21 -0.21
C ASP A 17 -9.44 7.69 -0.02
N ASP A 18 -10.18 8.01 1.04
CA ASP A 18 -10.61 9.37 1.37
C ASP A 18 -9.53 10.18 2.11
N LEU A 19 -8.42 9.55 2.51
CA LEU A 19 -7.35 10.24 3.23
C LEU A 19 -6.55 11.14 2.28
N PRO A 20 -6.24 12.39 2.69
CA PRO A 20 -5.59 13.33 1.78
C PRO A 20 -4.15 12.90 1.48
N LEU A 21 -3.78 12.92 0.21
CA LEU A 21 -2.42 12.60 -0.22
C LEU A 21 -1.46 13.74 0.08
N CYS A 22 -0.20 13.41 0.41
CA CYS A 22 0.85 14.40 0.55
C CYS A 22 1.33 14.91 -0.82
N GLN A 23 1.23 16.24 -1.04
CA GLN A 23 1.62 16.91 -2.28
C GLN A 23 3.13 17.23 -2.37
N MET A 24 3.89 17.04 -1.29
CA MET A 24 5.34 17.30 -1.25
C MET A 24 6.18 16.08 -1.66
N CYS A 25 5.54 15.02 -2.16
CA CYS A 25 6.22 13.78 -2.54
C CYS A 25 5.59 13.16 -3.79
N GLY A 26 6.36 12.27 -4.43
CA GLY A 26 5.91 11.47 -5.56
C GLY A 26 6.46 10.05 -5.45
N VAL A 27 5.82 9.11 -6.14
CA VAL A 27 6.21 7.70 -6.17
C VAL A 27 6.30 7.25 -7.62
N GLY A 28 7.43 6.62 -7.97
CA GLY A 28 7.60 5.90 -9.22
C GLY A 28 7.62 4.40 -8.96
N THR A 29 6.96 3.63 -9.81
CA THR A 29 6.94 2.17 -9.71
C THR A 29 7.27 1.55 -11.06
N ALA A 30 7.85 0.35 -11.03
CA ALA A 30 8.06 -0.47 -12.21
C ALA A 30 7.73 -1.93 -11.84
N PRO A 31 7.03 -2.68 -12.70
CA PRO A 31 6.77 -4.09 -12.44
C PRO A 31 8.07 -4.91 -12.55
N ASN A 32 8.04 -6.11 -11.98
CA ASN A 32 9.08 -7.11 -12.21
C ASN A 32 9.26 -7.36 -13.71
N CYS A 33 10.49 -7.67 -14.11
CA CYS A 33 10.84 -7.92 -15.51
C CYS A 33 11.79 -9.12 -15.61
N VAL A 34 11.45 -10.04 -16.51
CA VAL A 34 12.31 -11.15 -16.91
C VAL A 34 12.66 -10.95 -18.38
N TYR A 35 13.95 -10.99 -18.68
CA TYR A 35 14.49 -10.79 -20.02
C TYR A 35 14.61 -12.13 -20.76
N SER A 36 14.06 -12.19 -21.97
CA SER A 36 14.24 -13.32 -22.87
C SER A 36 15.60 -13.25 -23.61
N PRO A 37 16.07 -14.36 -24.21
CA PRO A 37 17.33 -14.37 -24.96
C PRO A 37 17.40 -13.39 -26.14
N ASP A 38 16.25 -12.94 -26.65
CA ASP A 38 16.16 -11.90 -27.70
C ASP A 38 16.31 -10.46 -27.13
N GLY A 39 16.57 -10.32 -25.83
CA GLY A 39 16.77 -9.04 -25.14
C GLY A 39 15.49 -8.30 -24.76
N LYS A 40 14.30 -8.85 -25.05
CA LYS A 40 13.03 -8.22 -24.68
C LYS A 40 12.66 -8.50 -23.24
N GLY A 41 12.09 -7.51 -22.57
CA GLY A 41 11.58 -7.63 -21.21
C GLY A 41 10.10 -7.98 -21.19
N SER A 42 9.72 -8.90 -20.31
CA SER A 42 8.31 -9.22 -20.04
C SER A 42 8.05 -9.28 -18.53
N GLN A 43 6.83 -8.97 -18.11
CA GLN A 43 6.42 -9.13 -16.72
C GLN A 43 6.20 -10.62 -16.42
N SER A 44 6.77 -11.10 -15.30
CA SER A 44 6.68 -12.51 -14.90
C SER A 44 5.48 -12.81 -14.00
N HIS A 45 5.13 -11.88 -13.11
CA HIS A 45 3.98 -11.98 -12.22
C HIS A 45 3.32 -10.61 -12.01
N PRO A 46 2.06 -10.54 -11.51
CA PRO A 46 1.43 -9.25 -11.17
C PRO A 46 2.26 -8.41 -10.19
N MET A 47 1.98 -7.11 -10.12
CA MET A 47 2.64 -6.23 -9.14
C MET A 47 2.30 -6.66 -7.71
N GLU A 48 3.33 -6.85 -6.89
CA GLU A 48 3.19 -7.25 -5.49
C GLU A 48 3.49 -6.13 -4.51
N ASP A 49 4.19 -5.09 -4.96
CA ASP A 49 4.51 -3.95 -4.10
C ASP A 49 3.29 -3.05 -3.85
N GLY A 50 3.26 -2.48 -2.65
CA GLY A 50 2.33 -1.43 -2.23
C GLY A 50 3.10 -0.17 -1.82
N HIS A 51 2.40 0.97 -1.82
CA HIS A 51 2.94 2.21 -1.28
C HIS A 51 1.82 3.10 -0.74
N LEU A 52 2.17 3.99 0.19
CA LEU A 52 1.27 5.02 0.70
C LEU A 52 2.03 6.35 0.86
N ARG A 53 1.31 7.46 0.69
CA ARG A 53 1.83 8.82 0.88
C ARG A 53 0.75 9.76 1.42
N LEU A 54 0.46 9.60 2.69
CA LEU A 54 -0.68 10.24 3.33
C LEU A 54 -0.24 11.50 4.09
N ARG A 55 -1.08 12.53 3.99
CA ARG A 55 -1.05 13.69 4.87
C ARG A 55 -2.14 13.49 5.92
N CYS A 56 -1.80 13.69 7.17
CA CYS A 56 -2.70 13.55 8.30
C CYS A 56 -3.06 14.94 8.83
N GLU A 57 -3.87 14.96 9.89
CA GLU A 57 -4.13 16.18 10.65
C GLU A 57 -2.85 16.68 11.35
N ASP A 58 -2.86 17.95 11.75
CA ASP A 58 -1.80 18.58 12.55
C ASP A 58 -0.37 18.51 11.98
N GLY A 59 -0.25 18.41 10.66
CA GLY A 59 1.06 18.34 9.99
C GLY A 59 1.78 17.01 10.19
N CYS A 60 1.07 15.95 10.56
CA CYS A 60 1.59 14.59 10.56
C CYS A 60 1.56 14.01 9.13
N PHE A 61 2.55 13.17 8.80
CA PHE A 61 2.68 12.55 7.49
C PHE A 61 3.10 11.09 7.64
N LEU A 62 2.54 10.22 6.81
CA LEU A 62 2.87 8.79 6.78
C LEU A 62 3.28 8.37 5.37
N TYR A 63 4.45 7.76 5.25
CA TYR A 63 4.99 7.23 4.01
C TYR A 63 5.40 5.78 4.21
N GLY A 64 5.10 4.93 3.24
CA GLY A 64 5.42 3.51 3.32
C GLY A 64 5.63 2.92 1.94
N VAL A 65 6.56 1.98 1.85
CA VAL A 65 6.80 1.13 0.67
C VAL A 65 6.81 -0.32 1.17
N PHE A 66 6.00 -1.15 0.55
CA PHE A 66 5.79 -2.54 0.96
C PHE A 66 6.22 -3.43 -0.19
N ASN A 67 7.17 -4.33 0.06
CA ASN A 67 7.57 -5.36 -0.88
C ASN A 67 6.73 -6.62 -0.62
N GLY A 68 5.89 -7.01 -1.58
CA GLY A 68 5.09 -8.23 -1.50
C GLY A 68 5.84 -9.45 -2.04
N TYR A 69 5.39 -10.64 -1.66
CA TYR A 69 5.90 -11.91 -2.19
C TYR A 69 4.81 -12.98 -2.11
N ASP A 70 4.80 -13.93 -3.04
CA ASP A 70 3.77 -14.97 -3.19
C ASP A 70 2.35 -14.36 -3.26
N GLY A 71 2.23 -13.28 -4.05
CA GLY A 71 1.02 -12.48 -4.21
C GLY A 71 1.01 -11.18 -3.41
N ASN A 72 0.08 -10.29 -3.79
CA ASN A 72 0.01 -8.93 -3.24
C ASN A 72 -0.89 -8.78 -2.00
N ARG A 73 -1.52 -9.87 -1.54
CA ARG A 73 -2.57 -9.80 -0.51
C ARG A 73 -2.06 -9.24 0.82
N VAL A 74 -0.88 -9.66 1.26
CA VAL A 74 -0.30 -9.22 2.53
C VAL A 74 0.19 -7.78 2.45
N ALA A 75 0.84 -7.39 1.35
CA ALA A 75 1.28 -6.00 1.14
C ALA A 75 0.08 -5.04 1.10
N ASN A 76 -1.00 -5.41 0.42
CA ASN A 76 -2.24 -4.62 0.38
C ASN A 76 -2.89 -4.52 1.77
N PHE A 77 -2.99 -5.63 2.51
CA PHE A 77 -3.51 -5.65 3.87
C PHE A 77 -2.69 -4.77 4.81
N ALA A 78 -1.36 -4.89 4.77
CA ALA A 78 -0.45 -4.10 5.60
C ALA A 78 -0.59 -2.60 5.30
N THR A 79 -0.72 -2.21 4.03
CA THR A 79 -0.94 -0.82 3.61
C THR A 79 -2.22 -0.25 4.24
N GLN A 80 -3.32 -1.01 4.20
CA GLN A 80 -4.60 -0.58 4.78
C GLN A 80 -4.54 -0.56 6.32
N CYS A 81 -4.15 -1.66 6.96
CA CYS A 81 -4.16 -1.77 8.41
C CYS A 81 -3.18 -0.81 9.10
N LEU A 82 -1.96 -0.64 8.56
CA LEU A 82 -0.99 0.30 9.12
C LEU A 82 -1.53 1.73 9.13
N THR A 83 -2.25 2.10 8.06
CA THR A 83 -2.90 3.40 7.97
C THR A 83 -3.95 3.58 9.07
N ALA A 84 -4.69 2.54 9.44
CA ALA A 84 -5.79 2.61 10.42
C ALA A 84 -5.26 2.79 11.84
N GLU A 85 -4.22 2.03 12.15
CA GLU A 85 -3.62 1.99 13.48
C GLU A 85 -2.84 3.26 13.81
N LEU A 86 -2.45 4.05 12.82
CA LEU A 86 -1.67 5.28 13.03
C LEU A 86 -2.48 6.57 12.85
N LEU A 87 -3.44 6.59 11.92
CA LEU A 87 -4.03 7.86 11.43
C LEU A 87 -5.43 8.18 11.94
N LEU A 88 -6.00 7.35 12.81
CA LEU A 88 -7.33 7.54 13.40
C LEU A 88 -7.22 8.11 14.84
N GLY A 89 -6.31 9.07 15.03
CA GLY A 89 -6.10 9.79 16.30
C GLY A 89 -5.03 9.19 17.22
N GLN A 90 -4.33 8.14 16.78
CA GLN A 90 -3.23 7.54 17.55
C GLN A 90 -1.96 8.38 17.52
N LEU A 91 -1.74 9.20 16.48
CA LEU A 91 -0.60 10.11 16.38
C LEU A 91 -1.03 11.58 16.44
N ASN A 92 -0.28 12.41 17.17
CA ASN A 92 -0.51 13.86 17.21
C ASN A 92 0.80 14.64 17.51
N SER A 93 0.75 15.95 17.34
CA SER A 93 1.91 16.85 17.47
C SER A 93 2.50 16.96 18.89
N SER A 94 1.77 16.52 19.92
CA SER A 94 2.22 16.60 21.32
C SER A 94 2.94 15.33 21.81
N GLN A 95 3.03 14.30 20.96
CA GLN A 95 3.65 13.03 21.33
C GLN A 95 5.16 13.13 21.46
N THR A 96 5.68 12.40 22.44
CA THR A 96 7.12 12.22 22.63
C THR A 96 7.64 11.08 21.77
N ASP A 97 8.96 11.04 21.58
CA ASP A 97 9.65 9.92 20.92
C ASP A 97 9.31 8.53 21.50
N ASN A 98 9.04 8.45 22.81
CA ASN A 98 8.68 7.19 23.45
C ASN A 98 7.24 6.79 23.14
N ASP A 99 6.34 7.75 22.97
CA ASP A 99 4.95 7.49 22.60
C ASP A 99 4.85 6.97 21.16
N VAL A 100 5.68 7.50 20.25
CA VAL A 100 5.73 7.06 18.84
C VAL A 100 6.34 5.67 18.66
N ARG A 101 7.27 5.25 19.52
CA ARG A 101 7.96 3.94 19.41
C ARG A 101 7.18 2.77 19.99
N ARG A 102 6.15 3.05 20.80
CA ARG A 102 5.43 2.05 21.59
C ARG A 102 4.44 1.26 20.76
#